data_AF-A0A3D2EHK2-F1
#
_entry.id   AF-A0A3D2EHK2-F1
#
_cell.length_a   1.000
_cell.length_b   1.000
_cell.length_c   1.000
_cell.angle_alpha   90.00
_cell.angle_beta   90.00
_cell.angle_gamma   90.00
#
_symmetry.space_group_name_H-M   'P 1'
#
loop_
_entity.id
_entity.type
_entity.pdbx_description
1 polymer ?
#
loop_
_entity_poly.entity_id
_entity_poly.type
_entity_poly.pdbx_seq_one_letter_code
_entity_poly.pdbx_strand_id
1 'polypeptide(L)'
;MKRKCLAVLLAATMVLTMVGCGSKDKEVTGDPSTEVTESVVEDTEETEEEEAIEDAEDVEDVQSSEEDNEALAAEVGEFLNGTVWAGANTDYTLVMAFLLSADEYYIGITDAEGNIEEHQGTWDIDYDNIYLYENDALMDTLSWDMAEDGSEFYIMADSSQTTFGLIQTDSNNLEDSLDAIAEEVFGSN
;
A
#
# COMPACT_ATOMS: atom_id res chain seq x y z
N MET A 1 13.39 1.13 -14.86
CA MET A 1 13.59 0.40 -13.59
C MET A 1 12.22 -0.06 -13.09
N LYS A 2 12.14 -1.16 -12.35
CA LYS A 2 10.88 -1.87 -12.05
C LYS A 2 9.96 -1.01 -11.18
N ARG A 3 8.67 -0.94 -11.54
CA ARG A 3 7.56 -0.71 -10.59
C ARG A 3 6.66 -1.94 -10.66
N LYS A 4 6.17 -2.37 -9.50
CA LYS A 4 5.59 -3.70 -9.32
C LYS A 4 4.24 -3.76 -10.02
N CYS A 5 3.98 -4.83 -10.77
CA CYS A 5 2.61 -5.21 -11.04
C CYS A 5 2.01 -5.67 -9.72
N LEU A 6 0.75 -5.30 -9.43
CA LEU A 6 -0.07 -6.19 -8.65
C LEU A 6 -1.08 -6.92 -9.51
N ALA A 7 -1.11 -8.23 -9.28
CA ALA A 7 -2.03 -9.13 -9.92
C ALA A 7 -3.24 -9.29 -9.01
N VAL A 8 -4.41 -8.93 -9.53
CA VAL A 8 -5.71 -9.41 -9.04
C VAL A 8 -5.64 -10.94 -8.94
N LEU A 9 -5.56 -11.50 -7.73
CA LEU A 9 -5.48 -12.94 -7.51
C LEU A 9 -6.36 -13.43 -6.36
N LEU A 10 -7.60 -13.75 -6.76
CA LEU A 10 -8.26 -15.03 -6.48
C LEU A 10 -8.39 -15.48 -5.02
N ALA A 11 -9.62 -15.34 -4.51
CA ALA A 11 -10.16 -16.23 -3.50
C ALA A 11 -10.09 -17.71 -3.96
N ALA A 12 -9.12 -18.46 -3.43
CA ALA A 12 -8.96 -19.90 -3.67
C ALA A 12 -9.35 -20.69 -2.41
N THR A 13 -10.42 -21.48 -2.51
CA THR A 13 -10.94 -22.29 -1.40
C THR A 13 -9.99 -23.42 -0.99
N MET A 14 -9.79 -23.57 0.32
CA MET A 14 -8.93 -24.63 0.88
C MET A 14 -9.44 -26.04 0.55
N VAL A 15 -8.57 -26.88 0.01
CA VAL A 15 -8.69 -28.35 0.04
C VAL A 15 -7.33 -28.96 0.41
N LEU A 16 -7.27 -29.66 1.55
CA LEU A 16 -6.07 -30.39 1.97
C LEU A 16 -5.84 -31.63 1.10
N THR A 17 -4.58 -31.95 0.77
CA THR A 17 -4.03 -33.33 0.90
C THR A 17 -2.49 -33.39 0.89
N MET A 18 -1.91 -33.72 2.05
CA MET A 18 -0.77 -34.60 2.36
C MET A 18 0.36 -34.96 1.34
N VAL A 19 1.60 -34.93 1.89
CA VAL A 19 2.79 -35.78 1.62
C VAL A 19 3.67 -35.49 0.38
N GLY A 20 4.96 -35.21 0.64
CA GLY A 20 6.07 -35.26 -0.32
C GLY A 20 7.42 -34.95 0.35
N CYS A 21 8.47 -35.73 0.10
CA CYS A 21 9.74 -35.68 0.86
C CYS A 21 10.96 -35.36 -0.03
N GLY A 22 11.71 -34.31 0.34
CA GLY A 22 13.16 -34.09 0.22
C GLY A 22 13.95 -34.38 -1.08
N SER A 23 14.79 -33.42 -1.51
CA SER A 23 16.28 -33.57 -1.61
C SER A 23 17.01 -32.44 -2.37
N LYS A 24 17.83 -31.69 -1.62
CA LYS A 24 19.18 -31.15 -1.91
C LYS A 24 19.80 -31.02 -3.33
N ASP A 25 20.43 -29.84 -3.51
CA ASP A 25 21.70 -29.53 -4.20
C ASP A 25 21.84 -29.70 -5.74
N LYS A 26 22.11 -28.61 -6.50
CA LYS A 26 23.48 -28.10 -6.79
C LYS A 26 23.56 -27.04 -7.93
N GLU A 27 24.55 -26.16 -7.82
CA GLU A 27 25.00 -25.06 -8.71
C GLU A 27 25.74 -25.50 -10.02
N VAL A 28 25.72 -24.63 -11.07
CA VAL A 28 26.78 -24.28 -12.06
C VAL A 28 26.13 -23.43 -13.20
N THR A 29 26.33 -22.11 -13.36
CA THR A 29 27.47 -21.30 -13.92
C THR A 29 27.85 -21.56 -15.41
N GLY A 30 27.81 -20.52 -16.27
CA GLY A 30 28.41 -20.56 -17.62
C GLY A 30 27.84 -19.64 -18.74
N ASP A 31 28.22 -18.36 -18.75
CA ASP A 31 28.24 -17.44 -19.92
C ASP A 31 29.53 -17.67 -20.77
N PRO A 32 29.88 -16.97 -21.89
CA PRO A 32 29.13 -16.04 -22.78
C PRO A 32 29.42 -16.17 -24.32
N SER A 33 28.92 -15.21 -25.12
CA SER A 33 29.59 -14.53 -26.28
C SER A 33 29.57 -15.11 -27.73
N THR A 34 29.06 -14.28 -28.68
CA THR A 34 29.59 -13.86 -30.02
C THR A 34 30.08 -14.92 -31.06
N GLU A 35 30.05 -14.79 -32.40
CA GLU A 35 30.16 -13.63 -33.33
C GLU A 35 29.67 -13.91 -34.80
N VAL A 36 29.90 -12.91 -35.68
CA VAL A 36 29.37 -12.54 -37.01
C VAL A 36 29.85 -13.38 -38.24
N THR A 37 29.14 -13.29 -39.39
CA THR A 37 29.55 -13.28 -40.85
C THR A 37 28.71 -14.21 -41.76
N GLU A 38 28.48 -14.03 -43.07
CA GLU A 38 28.25 -12.93 -44.04
C GLU A 38 28.33 -13.56 -45.48
N SER A 39 27.27 -13.53 -46.30
CA SER A 39 27.27 -13.55 -47.80
C SER A 39 25.81 -13.54 -48.36
N VAL A 40 25.34 -12.71 -49.32
CA VAL A 40 25.77 -12.28 -50.69
C VAL A 40 25.31 -13.28 -51.78
N VAL A 41 24.43 -12.98 -52.76
CA VAL A 41 23.65 -11.77 -53.21
C VAL A 41 22.45 -12.17 -54.12
N GLU A 42 21.48 -11.25 -54.35
CA GLU A 42 20.63 -11.09 -55.58
C GLU A 42 19.54 -12.17 -55.91
N ASP A 43 18.36 -11.88 -56.51
CA ASP A 43 17.69 -10.65 -57.02
C ASP A 43 16.16 -10.92 -57.23
N THR A 44 15.36 -9.87 -57.53
CA THR A 44 13.99 -9.87 -58.15
C THR A 44 12.84 -10.54 -57.34
N GLU A 45 11.66 -9.97 -57.11
CA GLU A 45 10.74 -9.20 -57.97
C GLU A 45 9.90 -8.16 -57.18
N GLU A 46 9.19 -7.30 -57.91
CA GLU A 46 8.49 -6.11 -57.38
C GLU A 46 7.01 -6.31 -57.03
N THR A 47 6.62 -5.70 -55.89
CA THR A 47 5.39 -4.90 -55.69
C THR A 47 4.06 -5.59 -55.33
N GLU A 48 3.41 -4.97 -54.32
CA GLU A 48 1.99 -5.08 -53.90
C GLU A 48 1.49 -6.38 -53.25
N GLU A 49 1.68 -6.50 -51.93
CA GLU A 49 0.59 -6.51 -50.92
C GLU A 49 1.22 -6.46 -49.50
N GLU A 50 1.67 -5.29 -49.05
CA GLU A 50 1.92 -5.08 -47.62
C GLU A 50 0.57 -4.79 -46.93
N GLU A 51 0.15 -5.75 -46.11
CA GLU A 51 -0.88 -5.57 -45.10
C GLU A 51 -0.54 -4.33 -44.25
N ALA A 52 -1.31 -3.26 -44.44
CA ALA A 52 -1.20 -2.07 -43.62
C ALA A 52 -1.71 -2.39 -42.21
N ILE A 53 -0.80 -2.86 -41.36
CA ILE A 53 -0.94 -2.93 -39.91
C ILE A 53 -1.00 -1.51 -39.31
N GLU A 54 -2.05 -0.77 -39.64
CA GLU A 54 -2.55 0.34 -38.83
C GLU A 54 -3.27 -0.21 -37.59
N ASP A 55 -2.57 -1.02 -36.79
CA ASP A 55 -2.98 -1.29 -35.40
C ASP A 55 -2.29 -0.25 -34.51
N ALA A 56 -2.69 0.99 -34.76
CA ALA A 56 -2.26 2.17 -34.03
C ALA A 56 -3.12 2.31 -32.78
N GLU A 57 -2.44 2.49 -31.63
CA GLU A 57 -2.99 3.15 -30.45
C GLU A 57 -4.29 2.54 -29.87
N ASP A 58 -4.20 1.35 -29.27
CA ASP A 58 -5.11 0.97 -28.16
C ASP A 58 -4.33 0.40 -26.97
N VAL A 59 -3.34 1.19 -26.53
CA VAL A 59 -3.01 1.20 -25.10
C VAL A 59 -4.13 2.00 -24.45
N GLU A 60 -5.20 1.32 -24.00
CA GLU A 60 -6.20 1.99 -23.17
C GLU A 60 -5.46 2.57 -21.97
N ASP A 61 -5.36 3.90 -21.97
CA ASP A 61 -5.01 4.70 -20.82
C ASP A 61 -6.13 4.48 -19.81
N VAL A 62 -5.95 3.47 -18.95
CA VAL A 62 -6.84 3.18 -17.81
C VAL A 62 -6.66 4.34 -16.82
N GLN A 63 -7.23 5.48 -17.19
CA GLN A 63 -7.58 6.54 -16.27
C GLN A 63 -8.61 5.92 -15.35
N SER A 64 -8.18 5.57 -14.13
CA SER A 64 -9.08 5.20 -13.04
C SER A 64 -10.16 6.28 -12.99
N SER A 65 -11.42 5.88 -13.17
CA SER A 65 -12.49 6.85 -13.28
C SER A 65 -12.79 7.46 -11.92
N GLU A 66 -13.45 8.62 -11.90
CA GLU A 66 -13.89 9.25 -10.64
C GLU A 66 -14.79 8.28 -9.82
N GLU A 67 -15.55 7.42 -10.51
CA GLU A 67 -16.37 6.35 -9.93
C GLU A 67 -15.53 5.19 -9.33
N ASP A 68 -14.46 4.76 -10.01
CA ASP A 68 -13.52 3.75 -9.47
C ASP A 68 -12.78 4.27 -8.23
N ASN A 69 -12.44 5.57 -8.24
CA ASN A 69 -11.75 6.25 -7.15
C ASN A 69 -12.65 6.39 -5.90
N GLU A 70 -13.91 6.81 -6.06
CA GLU A 70 -14.91 6.83 -4.98
C GLU A 70 -15.16 5.43 -4.42
N ALA A 71 -15.22 4.41 -5.28
CA ALA A 71 -15.43 3.02 -4.87
C ALA A 71 -14.26 2.48 -4.02
N LEU A 72 -13.00 2.76 -4.42
CA LEU A 72 -11.82 2.36 -3.66
C LEU A 72 -11.75 3.07 -2.29
N ALA A 73 -12.03 4.38 -2.26
CA ALA A 73 -12.07 5.14 -1.00
C ALA A 73 -13.12 4.57 -0.02
N ALA A 74 -14.28 4.15 -0.52
CA ALA A 74 -15.30 3.49 0.27
C ALA A 74 -14.87 2.10 0.78
N GLU A 75 -14.18 1.29 -0.04
CA GLU A 75 -13.64 -0.01 0.38
C GLU A 75 -12.56 0.13 1.47
N VAL A 76 -11.63 1.06 1.31
CA VAL A 76 -10.60 1.38 2.32
C VAL A 76 -11.25 1.96 3.58
N GLY A 77 -12.24 2.83 3.45
CA GLY A 77 -13.03 3.35 4.57
C GLY A 77 -13.74 2.23 5.35
N GLU A 78 -14.35 1.25 4.69
CA GLU A 78 -14.96 0.09 5.35
C GLU A 78 -13.91 -0.81 6.03
N PHE A 79 -12.73 -0.98 5.43
CA PHE A 79 -11.64 -1.79 5.99
C PHE A 79 -10.99 -1.15 7.24
N LEU A 80 -10.83 0.18 7.26
CA LEU A 80 -10.32 0.92 8.42
C LEU A 80 -11.34 0.99 9.58
N ASN A 81 -12.64 0.97 9.27
CA ASN A 81 -13.72 1.18 10.25
C ASN A 81 -13.81 0.07 11.31
N GLY A 82 -13.72 0.47 12.58
CA GLY A 82 -13.73 -0.40 13.74
C GLY A 82 -12.40 -1.06 14.06
N THR A 83 -11.34 -0.75 13.31
CA THR A 83 -9.99 -1.32 13.47
C THR A 83 -9.04 -0.31 14.11
N VAL A 84 -8.30 -0.72 15.14
CA VAL A 84 -7.19 0.07 15.69
C VAL A 84 -5.94 -0.18 14.87
N TRP A 85 -5.33 0.91 14.41
CA TRP A 85 -4.04 0.94 13.72
C TRP A 85 -3.03 1.66 14.58
N ALA A 86 -1.86 1.06 14.82
CA ALA A 86 -0.83 1.68 15.64
C ALA A 86 0.57 1.49 15.05
N GLY A 87 1.47 2.41 15.36
CA GLY A 87 2.83 2.42 14.81
C GLY A 87 3.58 3.70 15.14
N ALA A 88 4.63 4.00 14.39
CA ALA A 88 5.54 5.11 14.66
C ALA A 88 5.78 5.98 13.44
N ASN A 89 6.24 7.21 13.67
CA ASN A 89 6.76 8.03 12.59
C ASN A 89 8.09 7.48 12.06
N THR A 90 8.48 7.84 10.83
CA THR A 90 9.69 7.30 10.17
C THR A 90 11.00 7.51 10.93
N ASP A 91 11.04 8.51 11.81
CA ASP A 91 12.21 8.87 12.63
C ASP A 91 12.17 8.26 14.05
N TYR A 92 11.12 7.50 14.40
CA TYR A 92 10.92 6.84 15.70
C TYR A 92 10.98 7.81 16.90
N THR A 93 10.39 9.00 16.74
CA THR A 93 10.27 10.04 17.78
C THR A 93 8.86 10.17 18.33
N LEU A 94 7.86 9.71 17.58
CA LEU A 94 6.44 9.75 17.92
C LEU A 94 5.83 8.38 17.63
N VAL A 95 4.98 7.91 18.54
CA VAL A 95 4.12 6.75 18.39
C VAL A 95 2.68 7.21 18.29
N MET A 96 1.89 6.57 17.43
CA MET A 96 0.49 6.87 17.21
C MET A 96 -0.35 5.59 17.32
N ALA A 97 -1.55 5.73 17.89
CA ALA A 97 -2.65 4.79 17.73
C ALA A 97 -3.87 5.56 17.20
N PHE A 98 -4.55 4.97 16.22
CA PHE A 98 -5.55 5.60 15.38
C PHE A 98 -6.72 4.63 15.21
N LEU A 99 -7.96 5.12 15.40
CA LEU A 99 -9.19 4.36 15.25
C LEU A 99 -10.22 5.22 14.51
N LEU A 100 -10.73 4.69 13.40
CA LEU A 100 -11.94 5.19 12.74
C LEU A 100 -13.11 4.30 13.15
N SER A 101 -14.26 4.87 13.49
CA SER A 101 -15.43 4.13 13.96
C SER A 101 -16.71 4.84 13.52
N ALA A 102 -17.43 4.26 12.56
CA ALA A 102 -18.56 4.89 11.89
C ALA A 102 -18.17 6.28 11.35
N ASP A 103 -18.78 7.36 11.84
CA ASP A 103 -18.49 8.76 11.50
C ASP A 103 -17.49 9.45 12.45
N GLU A 104 -17.02 8.78 13.50
CA GLU A 104 -16.12 9.32 14.54
C GLU A 104 -14.68 8.79 14.40
N TYR A 105 -13.69 9.59 14.80
CA TYR A 105 -12.29 9.17 14.93
C TYR A 105 -11.76 9.38 16.36
N TYR A 106 -10.77 8.57 16.73
CA TYR A 106 -9.96 8.72 17.93
C TYR A 106 -8.48 8.54 17.59
N ILE A 107 -7.64 9.45 18.07
CA ILE A 107 -6.18 9.41 17.87
C ILE A 107 -5.51 9.67 19.21
N GLY A 108 -4.53 8.83 19.56
CA GLY A 108 -3.54 9.08 20.59
C GLY A 108 -2.16 9.18 19.94
N ILE A 109 -1.37 10.17 20.34
CA ILE A 109 0.02 10.35 19.95
C ILE A 109 0.85 10.48 21.23
N THR A 110 2.01 9.82 21.29
CA THR A 110 2.93 9.95 22.42
C THR A 110 4.39 10.06 21.98
N ASP A 111 5.17 10.81 22.75
CA ASP A 111 6.61 10.98 22.57
C ASP A 111 7.43 10.10 23.52
N ALA A 112 8.76 10.12 23.36
CA ALA A 112 9.68 9.38 24.22
C ALA A 112 9.75 9.90 25.67
N GLU A 113 9.11 11.04 26.00
CA GLU A 113 8.98 11.54 27.37
C GLU A 113 7.68 11.03 28.04
N GLY A 114 6.78 10.41 27.28
CA GLY A 114 5.46 9.95 27.73
C GLY A 114 4.41 11.07 27.79
N ASN A 115 4.62 12.16 27.07
CA ASN A 115 3.58 13.17 26.88
C ASN A 115 2.56 12.64 25.87
N ILE A 116 1.28 12.55 26.26
CA ILE A 116 0.20 12.06 25.40
C ILE A 116 -0.63 13.24 24.88
N GLU A 117 -0.84 13.29 23.57
CA GLU A 117 -1.78 14.16 22.88
C GLU A 117 -2.95 13.31 22.35
N GLU A 118 -4.18 13.73 22.62
CA GLU A 118 -5.41 13.01 22.24
C GLU A 118 -6.29 13.89 21.36
N HIS A 119 -6.79 13.33 20.27
CA HIS A 119 -7.71 13.99 19.34
C HIS A 119 -8.93 13.13 19.07
N GLN A 120 -10.09 13.78 18.94
CA GLN A 120 -11.34 13.09 18.60
C GLN A 120 -12.31 14.02 17.88
N GLY A 121 -13.01 13.49 16.88
CA GLY A 121 -13.88 14.27 16.02
C GLY A 121 -14.57 13.40 14.97
N THR A 122 -14.96 14.00 13.85
CA THR A 122 -15.55 13.28 12.71
C THR A 122 -14.57 13.18 11.54
N TRP A 123 -14.71 12.17 10.70
CA TRP A 123 -13.83 11.95 9.55
C TRP A 123 -14.60 11.73 8.24
N ASP A 124 -13.88 11.89 7.13
CA ASP A 124 -14.34 11.55 5.77
C ASP A 124 -13.12 11.03 4.97
N ILE A 125 -13.35 10.34 3.84
CA ILE A 125 -12.27 9.77 3.01
C ILE A 125 -12.55 9.94 1.52
N ASP A 126 -11.53 10.33 0.77
CA ASP A 126 -11.46 10.21 -0.68
C ASP A 126 -10.25 9.37 -1.12
N TYR A 127 -10.07 9.23 -2.43
CA TYR A 127 -9.02 8.41 -3.04
C TYR A 127 -7.59 8.82 -2.66
N ASP A 128 -7.36 10.09 -2.33
CA ASP A 128 -6.03 10.62 -2.00
C ASP A 128 -5.87 10.89 -0.49
N ASN A 129 -6.97 11.17 0.24
CA ASN A 129 -6.93 11.75 1.58
C ASN A 129 -7.98 11.20 2.56
N ILE A 130 -7.64 11.20 3.85
CA ILE A 130 -8.57 11.18 4.98
C ILE A 130 -8.64 12.58 5.57
N TYR A 131 -9.84 13.09 5.79
CA TYR A 131 -10.09 14.41 6.37
C TYR A 131 -10.50 14.27 7.83
N LEU A 132 -9.87 15.02 8.74
CA LEU A 132 -10.19 15.02 10.16
C LEU A 132 -10.81 16.34 10.57
N TYR A 133 -11.98 16.30 11.23
CA TYR A 133 -12.74 17.47 11.66
C TYR A 133 -13.01 17.47 13.16
N GLU A 134 -12.76 18.59 13.83
CA GLU A 134 -13.20 18.83 15.21
C GLU A 134 -14.14 20.04 15.25
N ASN A 135 -15.32 19.90 15.87
CA ASN A 135 -16.31 20.98 16.01
C ASN A 135 -16.70 21.63 14.66
N ASP A 136 -16.95 20.81 13.63
CA ASP A 136 -17.25 21.20 12.24
C ASP A 136 -16.12 21.98 11.52
N ALA A 137 -14.90 22.02 12.08
CA ALA A 137 -13.73 22.63 11.47
C ALA A 137 -12.70 21.57 11.05
N LEU A 138 -12.18 21.66 9.82
CA LEU A 138 -11.08 20.81 9.35
C LEU A 138 -9.85 21.08 10.22
N MET A 139 -9.32 20.02 10.85
CA MET A 139 -8.11 20.06 11.66
C MET A 139 -6.88 19.65 10.86
N ASP A 140 -6.96 18.52 10.15
CA ASP A 140 -5.85 18.05 9.31
C ASP A 140 -6.35 17.26 8.09
N THR A 141 -5.47 17.10 7.11
CA THR A 141 -5.65 16.24 5.94
C THR A 141 -4.52 15.22 5.95
N LEU A 142 -4.87 13.95 5.95
CA LEU A 142 -3.93 12.83 5.94
C LEU A 142 -3.91 12.21 4.55
N SER A 143 -2.84 12.40 3.78
CA SER A 143 -2.66 11.58 2.58
C SER A 143 -2.31 10.14 2.99
N TRP A 144 -2.82 9.15 2.27
CA TRP A 144 -2.73 7.74 2.67
C TRP A 144 -2.20 6.82 1.56
N ASP A 145 -1.61 5.70 1.97
CA ASP A 145 -1.19 4.58 1.12
C ASP A 145 -1.35 3.28 1.92
N MET A 146 -1.82 2.21 1.29
CA MET A 146 -2.09 0.93 1.96
C MET A 146 -1.42 -0.22 1.18
N ALA A 147 -0.70 -1.08 1.91
CA ALA A 147 -0.17 -2.30 1.33
C ALA A 147 -1.31 -3.17 0.79
N GLU A 148 -1.09 -3.80 -0.35
CA GLU A 148 -2.16 -4.41 -1.13
C GLU A 148 -2.74 -5.71 -0.51
N ASP A 149 -2.11 -6.21 0.55
CA ASP A 149 -2.61 -7.29 1.41
C ASP A 149 -3.27 -6.79 2.71
N GLY A 150 -3.38 -5.47 2.87
CA GLY A 150 -3.92 -4.80 4.05
C GLY A 150 -3.06 -4.90 5.30
N SER A 151 -1.77 -5.25 5.19
CA SER A 151 -0.91 -5.48 6.37
C SER A 151 -0.24 -4.21 6.93
N GLU A 152 0.05 -3.24 6.08
CA GLU A 152 0.70 -1.96 6.43
C GLU A 152 -0.16 -0.80 5.92
N PHE A 153 -0.34 0.23 6.74
CA PHE A 153 -1.06 1.46 6.42
C PHE A 153 -0.16 2.65 6.70
N TYR A 154 0.08 3.47 5.68
CA TYR A 154 0.91 4.67 5.77
C TYR A 154 0.04 5.90 5.66
N ILE A 155 0.28 6.88 6.54
CA ILE A 155 -0.36 8.19 6.50
C ILE A 155 0.69 9.29 6.58
N MET A 156 0.47 10.41 5.89
CA MET A 156 1.24 11.64 6.04
C MET A 156 0.30 12.80 6.37
N ALA A 157 0.51 13.40 7.54
CA ALA A 157 -0.25 14.55 8.03
C ALA A 157 0.27 15.86 7.40
N ASP A 158 -0.57 16.57 6.64
CA ASP A 158 -0.21 17.82 5.93
C ASP A 158 0.22 18.94 6.89
N SER A 159 -0.41 19.03 8.06
CA SER A 159 -0.09 20.05 9.06
C SER A 159 1.37 20.01 9.57
N SER A 160 1.96 18.81 9.62
CA SER A 160 3.28 18.56 10.22
C SER A 160 4.32 18.00 9.24
N GLN A 161 3.89 17.53 8.06
CA GLN A 161 4.69 16.75 7.11
C GLN A 161 5.31 15.49 7.73
N THR A 162 4.64 14.89 8.72
CA THR A 162 5.07 13.66 9.41
C THR A 162 4.40 12.45 8.78
N THR A 163 5.20 11.46 8.37
CA THR A 163 4.70 10.15 7.93
C THR A 163 4.74 9.14 9.07
N PHE A 164 3.63 8.44 9.29
CA PHE A 164 3.53 7.27 10.17
C PHE A 164 3.37 6.00 9.32
N GLY A 165 4.03 4.93 9.74
CA GLY A 165 3.74 3.57 9.29
C GLY A 165 3.01 2.82 10.41
N LEU A 166 1.82 2.33 10.11
CA LEU A 166 0.89 1.73 11.05
C LEU A 166 0.58 0.28 10.67
N ILE A 167 0.32 -0.55 11.68
CA ILE A 167 -0.16 -1.92 11.53
C ILE A 167 -1.48 -2.10 12.28
N GLN A 168 -2.34 -2.99 11.80
CA GLN A 168 -3.53 -3.42 12.54
C GLN A 168 -3.10 -4.09 13.85
N THR A 169 -3.71 -3.71 14.98
CA THR A 169 -3.41 -4.31 16.28
C THR A 169 -4.40 -5.42 16.64
N ASP A 170 -3.96 -6.38 17.46
CA ASP A 170 -4.82 -7.42 18.05
C ASP A 170 -5.80 -6.86 19.11
N SER A 171 -5.67 -5.57 19.47
CA SER A 171 -6.41 -4.92 20.55
C SER A 171 -7.43 -3.92 20.01
N ASN A 172 -8.70 -4.13 20.35
CA ASN A 172 -9.76 -3.13 20.08
C ASN A 172 -9.72 -1.94 21.06
N ASN A 173 -8.64 -1.77 21.82
CA ASN A 173 -8.41 -0.61 22.69
C ASN A 173 -7.22 0.20 22.17
N LEU A 174 -7.47 1.49 21.94
CA LEU A 174 -6.52 2.45 21.41
C LEU A 174 -5.40 2.77 22.43
N GLU A 175 -5.73 2.89 23.72
CA GLU A 175 -4.77 3.16 24.79
C GLU A 175 -3.81 1.97 24.98
N ASP A 176 -4.34 0.75 25.12
CA ASP A 176 -3.52 -0.48 25.19
C ASP A 176 -2.63 -0.67 23.94
N SER A 177 -3.10 -0.22 22.77
CA SER A 177 -2.33 -0.30 21.51
C SER A 177 -1.21 0.75 21.46
N LEU A 178 -1.49 1.97 21.92
CA LEU A 178 -0.51 3.06 21.99
C LEU A 178 0.64 2.68 22.93
N ASP A 179 0.31 2.19 24.14
CA ASP A 179 1.27 1.75 25.14
C ASP A 179 2.15 0.60 24.63
N ALA A 180 1.56 -0.38 23.93
CA ALA A 180 2.29 -1.52 23.39
C ALA A 180 3.34 -1.10 22.33
N ILE A 181 2.98 -0.20 21.41
CA ILE A 181 3.93 0.31 20.41
C ILE A 181 4.94 1.27 21.07
N ALA A 182 4.53 2.05 22.08
CA ALA A 182 5.45 2.93 22.82
C ALA A 182 6.52 2.11 23.57
N GLU A 183 6.15 1.00 24.21
CA GLU A 183 7.10 0.07 24.83
C GLU A 183 8.03 -0.60 23.79
N GLU A 184 7.54 -0.93 22.59
CA GLU A 184 8.40 -1.48 21.53
C GLU A 184 9.40 -0.45 20.97
N VAL A 185 8.96 0.79 20.75
CA VAL A 185 9.73 1.83 20.05
C VAL A 185 10.67 2.59 20.99
N PHE A 186 10.20 2.99 22.17
CA PHE A 186 10.99 3.75 23.14
C PHE A 186 11.62 2.85 24.23
N GLY A 187 11.09 1.64 24.42
CA GLY A 187 11.46 0.73 25.51
C GLY A 187 10.62 0.95 26.78
N SER A 188 10.64 -0.02 27.69
CA SER A 188 9.99 0.11 29.00
C SER A 188 10.63 1.26 29.81
N ASN A 189 9.81 2.22 30.24
CA ASN A 189 10.22 3.42 31.01
C ASN A 189 10.30 3.15 32.53
#